data_AF-A0ABD4VGT1-F1
#
_entry.id   AF-A0ABD4VGT1-F1
#
_cell.length_a   1.000
_cell.length_b   1.000
_cell.length_c   1.000
_cell.angle_alpha   90.00
_cell.angle_beta   90.00
_cell.angle_gamma   90.00
#
_symmetry.space_group_name_H-M   'P 1'
#
loop_
_entity.id
_entity.type
_entity.pdbx_description
1 polymer ?
#
loop_
_entity_poly.entity_id
_entity_poly.type
_entity_poly.pdbx_seq_one_letter_code
_entity_poly.pdbx_strand_id
1 'polypeptide(L)'
;MKKILLASACLLTLTACSMPNQNQQENKPKQNQSQSKAKEEEKVKTKTFSRSVSDDSVIKVKVYYQKDKITAFSFITEKEIPDEEKGKSRKELADIYQKDMESSPNFEAVHKTKGIESEVRISADKKTVHQSVTLDLNKIDIDEAAAAFGVTNQEDTVFERLKDKPEDFFEAIKEQGLTEE
;
A
#
# COMPACT_ATOMS: atom_id res chain seq x y z
N MET A 1 2.50 -39.12 -24.46
CA MET A 1 1.10 -38.67 -24.70
C MET A 1 0.56 -38.19 -23.37
N LYS A 2 0.09 -36.96 -23.12
CA LYS A 2 -0.32 -35.80 -23.93
C LYS A 2 0.31 -34.54 -23.33
N LYS A 3 0.85 -33.66 -24.18
CA LYS A 3 1.18 -32.28 -23.87
C LYS A 3 -0.08 -31.45 -24.13
N ILE A 4 -0.49 -30.59 -23.21
CA ILE A 4 -1.47 -29.53 -23.49
C ILE A 4 -0.71 -28.22 -23.39
N LEU A 5 -0.25 -27.77 -24.56
CA LEU A 5 0.10 -26.38 -24.84
C LEU A 5 -1.21 -25.60 -24.79
N LEU A 6 -1.39 -24.73 -23.80
CA LEU A 6 -2.42 -23.71 -23.88
C LEU A 6 -1.86 -22.55 -24.70
N ALA A 7 -2.46 -22.39 -25.87
CA ALA A 7 -2.05 -21.47 -26.90
C ALA A 7 -2.32 -20.01 -26.50
N SER A 8 -1.35 -19.19 -26.87
CA SER A 8 -1.44 -17.78 -27.24
C SER A 8 -2.79 -17.35 -27.86
N ALA A 9 -3.28 -16.17 -27.44
CA ALA A 9 -4.17 -15.20 -28.11
C ALA A 9 -5.13 -14.60 -27.04
N CYS A 10 -5.23 -13.30 -26.77
CA CYS A 10 -5.10 -12.13 -27.62
C CYS A 10 -4.54 -10.92 -26.83
N LEU A 11 -3.57 -10.23 -27.43
CA LEU A 11 -3.22 -8.84 -27.13
C LEU A 11 -4.41 -7.94 -27.49
N LEU A 12 -5.05 -7.32 -26.51
CA LEU A 12 -5.94 -6.18 -26.75
C LEU A 12 -5.10 -4.92 -26.90
N THR A 13 -4.67 -4.62 -28.12
CA THR A 13 -4.12 -3.31 -28.47
C THR A 13 -5.25 -2.29 -28.53
N LEU A 14 -5.39 -1.43 -27.52
CA LEU A 14 -6.25 -0.26 -27.59
C LEU A 14 -5.57 0.80 -28.48
N THR A 15 -5.86 0.77 -29.77
CA THR A 15 -5.61 1.90 -30.67
C THR A 15 -6.69 2.95 -30.44
N ALA A 16 -6.37 4.01 -29.69
CA ALA A 16 -7.20 5.21 -29.68
C ALA A 16 -6.92 6.01 -30.96
N CYS A 17 -7.82 5.87 -31.93
CA CYS A 17 -7.85 6.68 -33.14
C CYS A 17 -8.15 8.14 -32.77
N SER A 18 -7.17 9.00 -33.01
CA SER A 18 -7.33 10.45 -33.11
C SER A 18 -8.28 10.81 -34.26
N MET A 19 -9.20 11.75 -34.04
CA MET A 19 -9.64 12.66 -35.11
C MET A 19 -9.86 14.09 -34.57
N PRO A 20 -9.55 15.11 -35.39
CA PRO A 20 -9.46 16.49 -34.98
C PRO A 20 -10.82 17.18 -35.07
N ASN A 21 -11.04 18.21 -34.26
CA ASN A 21 -12.05 19.20 -34.59
C ASN A 21 -11.41 20.59 -34.47
N GLN A 22 -11.03 21.15 -35.62
CA GLN A 22 -10.78 22.57 -35.77
C GLN A 22 -12.13 23.27 -35.89
N ASN A 23 -12.35 24.29 -35.06
CA ASN A 23 -13.14 25.45 -35.48
C ASN A 23 -12.48 26.72 -34.95
N GLN A 24 -12.37 27.68 -35.87
CA GLN A 24 -11.60 28.92 -35.79
C GLN A 24 -12.33 30.04 -35.04
N GLN A 25 -11.54 30.93 -34.42
CA GLN A 25 -11.67 32.41 -34.25
C GLN A 25 -13.01 33.01 -33.73
N GLU A 26 -13.09 34.04 -32.87
CA GLU A 26 -12.15 35.10 -32.48
C GLU A 26 -12.72 35.93 -31.29
N ASN A 27 -11.86 36.78 -30.71
CA ASN A 27 -12.14 38.03 -29.96
C ASN A 27 -12.61 37.99 -28.48
N LYS A 28 -11.68 38.29 -27.54
CA LYS A 28 -11.51 39.63 -26.88
C LYS A 28 -10.45 39.53 -25.75
N PRO A 29 -9.50 40.47 -25.61
CA PRO A 29 -8.57 40.45 -24.47
C PRO A 29 -9.28 41.05 -23.26
N LYS A 30 -9.66 40.21 -22.29
CA LYS A 30 -10.06 40.69 -20.95
C LYS A 30 -8.96 40.37 -19.96
N GLN A 31 -8.22 41.44 -19.66
CA GLN A 31 -7.82 41.86 -18.32
C GLN A 31 -7.18 40.77 -17.44
N ASN A 32 -5.85 40.79 -17.41
CA ASN A 32 -5.03 40.19 -16.37
C ASN A 32 -5.53 40.65 -14.99
N GLN A 33 -6.41 39.88 -14.37
CA GLN A 33 -6.42 39.75 -12.92
C GLN A 33 -5.51 38.58 -12.61
N SER A 34 -4.30 38.93 -12.18
CA SER A 34 -3.37 38.05 -11.50
C SER A 34 -4.04 37.55 -10.23
N GLN A 35 -4.97 36.60 -10.36
CA GLN A 35 -5.29 35.69 -9.27
C GLN A 35 -4.05 34.84 -9.10
N SER A 36 -3.21 35.26 -8.16
CA SER A 36 -2.36 34.37 -7.40
C SER A 36 -3.23 33.22 -6.89
N LYS A 37 -3.40 32.19 -7.73
CA LYS A 37 -3.80 30.86 -7.28
C LYS A 37 -2.73 30.49 -6.27
N ALA A 38 -3.06 30.65 -4.98
CA ALA A 38 -2.37 29.94 -3.94
C ALA A 38 -2.26 28.50 -4.44
N LYS A 39 -1.02 28.06 -4.63
CA LYS A 39 -0.72 26.69 -5.03
C LYS A 39 -1.28 25.85 -3.90
N GLU A 40 -2.49 25.31 -4.05
CA GLU A 40 -3.05 24.38 -3.07
C GLU A 40 -2.01 23.28 -2.91
N GLU A 41 -1.35 23.26 -1.75
CA GLU A 41 -0.54 22.13 -1.36
C GLU A 41 -1.49 20.95 -1.23
N GLU A 42 -1.51 20.13 -2.26
CA GLU A 42 -2.42 19.01 -2.36
C GLU A 42 -2.17 18.07 -1.18
N LYS A 43 -3.20 17.83 -0.36
CA LYS A 43 -3.05 17.04 0.86
C LYS A 43 -2.80 15.57 0.52
N VAL A 44 -2.00 14.91 1.35
CA VAL A 44 -1.85 13.45 1.30
C VAL A 44 -3.22 12.80 1.54
N LYS A 45 -3.60 11.89 0.65
CA LYS A 45 -4.81 11.05 0.72
C LYS A 45 -4.44 9.68 1.25
N THR A 46 -5.42 8.98 1.80
CA THR A 46 -5.26 7.61 2.28
C THR A 46 -6.37 6.71 1.76
N LYS A 47 -6.04 5.47 1.44
CA LYS A 47 -7.01 4.42 1.13
C LYS A 47 -6.59 3.14 1.88
N THR A 48 -7.55 2.45 2.47
CA THR A 48 -7.31 1.19 3.20
C THR A 48 -8.02 0.06 2.49
N PHE A 49 -7.33 -1.07 2.38
CA PHE A 49 -7.87 -2.31 1.89
C PHE A 49 -7.71 -3.38 2.96
N SER A 50 -8.66 -4.29 3.06
CA SER A 50 -8.62 -5.34 4.07
C SER A 50 -9.11 -6.68 3.55
N ARG A 51 -8.71 -7.75 4.25
CA ARG A 51 -9.22 -9.11 4.08
C ARG A 51 -9.12 -9.85 5.40
N SER A 52 -10.22 -10.48 5.82
CA SER A 52 -10.20 -11.43 6.93
C SER A 52 -9.37 -12.66 6.54
N VAL A 53 -8.46 -13.07 7.40
CA VAL A 53 -7.65 -14.29 7.22
C VAL A 53 -8.07 -15.41 8.17
N SER A 54 -8.76 -15.06 9.24
CA SER A 54 -9.43 -15.95 10.19
C SER A 54 -10.56 -15.17 10.89
N ASP A 55 -11.31 -15.84 11.76
CA ASP A 55 -12.37 -15.21 12.56
C ASP A 55 -11.84 -14.11 13.49
N ASP A 56 -10.57 -14.23 13.92
CA ASP A 56 -9.91 -13.35 14.89
C ASP A 56 -8.85 -12.43 14.26
N SER A 57 -8.64 -12.48 12.93
CA SER A 57 -7.56 -11.72 12.30
C SER A 57 -7.90 -11.15 10.92
N VAL A 58 -7.48 -9.90 10.72
CA VAL A 58 -7.63 -9.13 9.48
C VAL A 58 -6.27 -8.62 9.04
N ILE A 59 -5.94 -8.82 7.77
CA ILE A 59 -4.81 -8.15 7.12
C ILE A 59 -5.34 -6.88 6.45
N LYS A 60 -4.62 -5.77 6.63
CA LYS A 60 -4.91 -4.49 5.98
C LYS A 60 -3.68 -3.96 5.25
N VAL A 61 -3.93 -3.29 4.13
CA VAL A 61 -2.96 -2.48 3.42
C VAL A 61 -3.48 -1.04 3.40
N LYS A 62 -2.75 -0.14 4.07
CA LYS A 62 -3.08 1.28 4.07
C LYS A 62 -2.11 2.03 3.18
N VAL A 63 -2.62 2.65 2.12
CA VAL A 63 -1.83 3.37 1.12
C VAL A 63 -1.96 4.87 1.34
N TYR A 64 -0.83 5.56 1.37
CA TYR A 64 -0.73 7.02 1.44
C TYR A 64 -0.23 7.53 0.08
N TYR A 65 -0.95 8.47 -0.50
CA TYR A 65 -0.64 8.96 -1.84
C TYR A 65 -0.95 10.44 -1.99
N GLN A 66 -0.25 11.09 -2.91
CA GLN A 66 -0.43 12.50 -3.25
C GLN A 66 -0.35 12.60 -4.77
N LYS A 67 -1.39 13.15 -5.39
CA LYS A 67 -1.55 13.12 -6.87
C LYS A 67 -1.46 11.69 -7.40
N ASP A 68 -0.56 11.49 -8.34
CA ASP A 68 -0.25 10.28 -9.10
C ASP A 68 0.94 9.51 -8.50
N LYS A 69 1.30 9.78 -7.24
CA LYS A 69 2.41 9.11 -6.56
C LYS A 69 2.00 8.56 -5.20
N ILE A 70 2.36 7.30 -4.96
CA ILE A 70 2.33 6.68 -3.63
C ILE A 70 3.51 7.23 -2.82
N THR A 71 3.24 7.70 -1.62
CA THR A 71 4.25 8.29 -0.74
C THR A 71 4.66 7.36 0.39
N ALA A 72 3.75 6.49 0.83
CA ALA A 72 4.01 5.44 1.81
C ALA A 72 2.92 4.37 1.73
N PHE A 73 3.17 3.22 2.32
CA PHE A 73 2.11 2.25 2.61
C PHE A 73 2.46 1.40 3.82
N SER A 74 1.43 0.89 4.48
CA SER A 74 1.54 0.06 5.67
C SER A 74 0.89 -1.30 5.45
N PHE A 75 1.62 -2.38 5.75
CA PHE A 75 1.03 -3.68 6.04
C PHE A 75 0.63 -3.71 7.50
N ILE A 76 -0.60 -4.08 7.79
CA ILE A 76 -1.14 -4.10 9.14
C ILE A 76 -1.81 -5.44 9.37
N THR A 77 -1.46 -6.11 10.46
CA THR A 77 -2.22 -7.23 11.00
C THR A 77 -2.99 -6.72 12.21
N GLU A 78 -4.30 -6.89 12.18
CA GLU A 78 -5.17 -6.65 13.31
C GLU A 78 -5.66 -8.00 13.82
N LYS A 79 -5.52 -8.23 15.13
CA LYS A 79 -5.90 -9.50 15.77
C LYS A 79 -6.65 -9.26 17.06
N GLU A 80 -7.67 -10.08 17.33
CA GLU A 80 -8.28 -10.14 18.66
C GLU A 80 -7.28 -10.74 19.66
N ILE A 81 -7.14 -10.09 20.80
CA ILE A 81 -6.33 -10.57 21.92
C ILE A 81 -7.13 -11.68 22.62
N PRO A 82 -6.56 -12.89 22.77
CA PRO A 82 -7.28 -14.04 23.27
C PRO A 82 -7.64 -13.86 24.76
N ASP A 83 -8.71 -14.53 25.20
CA ASP A 83 -9.29 -14.35 26.53
C ASP A 83 -8.28 -14.58 27.67
N GLU A 84 -7.39 -15.56 27.52
CA GLU A 84 -6.31 -15.85 28.47
C GLU A 84 -5.33 -14.69 28.69
N GLU A 85 -5.24 -13.76 27.72
CA GLU A 85 -4.36 -12.60 27.79
C GLU A 85 -5.08 -11.32 28.27
N LYS A 86 -6.42 -11.28 28.30
CA LYS A 86 -7.21 -10.08 28.64
C LYS A 86 -6.93 -9.55 30.06
N GLY A 87 -6.45 -10.40 30.97
CA GLY A 87 -6.01 -10.03 32.32
C GLY A 87 -4.72 -9.20 32.39
N LYS A 88 -3.92 -9.16 31.32
CA LYS A 88 -2.64 -8.45 31.26
C LYS A 88 -2.83 -6.94 31.11
N SER A 89 -1.81 -6.18 31.50
CA SER A 89 -1.72 -4.74 31.22
C SER A 89 -1.42 -4.48 29.74
N ARG A 90 -1.70 -3.25 29.25
CA ARG A 90 -1.36 -2.86 27.87
C ARG A 90 0.14 -2.98 27.59
N LYS A 91 0.99 -2.71 28.59
CA LYS A 91 2.44 -2.84 28.44
C LYS A 91 2.85 -4.30 28.27
N GLU A 92 2.34 -5.19 29.11
CA GLU A 92 2.65 -6.62 28.99
C GLU A 92 2.18 -7.19 27.66
N LEU A 93 0.99 -6.79 27.19
CA LEU A 93 0.49 -7.18 25.87
C LEU A 93 1.41 -6.65 24.76
N ALA A 94 1.76 -5.36 24.79
CA ALA A 94 2.67 -4.78 23.81
C ALA A 94 4.03 -5.50 23.77
N ASP A 95 4.60 -5.83 24.94
CA ASP A 95 5.87 -6.57 25.04
C ASP A 95 5.75 -8.00 24.44
N ILE A 96 4.61 -8.68 24.63
CA ILE A 96 4.34 -10.02 24.03
C ILE A 96 4.29 -9.93 22.52
N TYR A 97 3.45 -9.04 21.97
CA TYR A 97 3.24 -8.94 20.53
C TYR A 97 4.41 -8.29 19.80
N GLN A 98 5.22 -7.48 20.51
CA GLN A 98 6.50 -6.98 20.00
C GLN A 98 7.48 -8.15 19.83
N LYS A 99 7.59 -9.03 20.83
CA LYS A 99 8.44 -10.22 20.76
C LYS A 99 8.00 -11.20 19.67
N ASP A 100 6.69 -11.36 19.50
CA ASP A 100 6.11 -12.13 18.40
C ASP A 100 6.51 -11.54 17.04
N MET A 101 6.35 -10.22 16.85
CA MET A 101 6.79 -9.52 15.64
C MET A 101 8.30 -9.68 15.39
N GLU A 102 9.13 -9.55 16.43
CA GLU A 102 10.59 -9.75 16.37
C GLU A 102 11.00 -11.17 15.98
N SER A 103 10.14 -12.15 16.25
CA SER A 103 10.38 -13.55 15.88
C SER A 103 10.08 -13.85 14.41
N SER A 104 9.51 -12.90 13.67
CA SER A 104 9.15 -13.07 12.26
C SER A 104 10.39 -13.29 11.38
N PRO A 105 10.28 -14.10 10.31
CA PRO A 105 11.32 -14.20 9.30
C PRO A 105 11.68 -12.81 8.77
N ASN A 106 12.98 -12.60 8.55
CA ASN A 106 13.53 -11.35 8.04
C ASN A 106 13.27 -10.10 8.89
N PHE A 107 12.72 -10.19 10.11
CA PHE A 107 12.44 -9.03 10.96
C PHE A 107 13.66 -8.12 11.08
N GLU A 108 14.84 -8.68 11.40
CA GLU A 108 16.08 -7.92 11.53
C GLU A 108 16.48 -7.18 10.25
N ALA A 109 16.26 -7.78 9.09
CA ALA A 109 16.58 -7.16 7.80
C ALA A 109 15.60 -6.02 7.50
N VAL A 110 14.31 -6.28 7.67
CA VAL A 110 13.22 -5.30 7.49
C VAL A 110 13.41 -4.11 8.44
N HIS A 111 13.65 -4.36 9.72
CA HIS A 111 13.77 -3.32 10.75
C HIS A 111 15.02 -2.44 10.59
N LYS A 112 16.09 -2.97 9.99
CA LYS A 112 17.32 -2.20 9.69
C LYS A 112 17.24 -1.43 8.38
N THR A 113 16.28 -1.76 7.52
CA THR A 113 16.14 -1.09 6.22
C THR A 113 15.65 0.34 6.42
N LYS A 114 16.40 1.30 5.86
CA LYS A 114 16.07 2.71 6.00
C LYS A 114 14.71 3.02 5.38
N GLY A 115 13.88 3.76 6.12
CA GLY A 115 12.54 4.13 5.64
C GLY A 115 11.47 3.07 5.91
N ILE A 116 11.81 1.98 6.62
CA ILE A 116 10.83 1.06 7.19
C ILE A 116 10.68 1.33 8.69
N GLU A 117 9.43 1.39 9.15
CA GLU A 117 9.10 1.49 10.58
C GLU A 117 8.13 0.37 10.96
N SER A 118 8.36 -0.27 12.11
CA SER A 118 7.49 -1.32 12.65
C SER A 118 6.90 -0.88 13.98
N GLU A 119 5.65 -1.26 14.25
CA GLU A 119 4.95 -0.83 15.45
C GLU A 119 3.95 -1.87 15.93
N VAL A 120 3.87 -2.01 17.26
CA VAL A 120 2.81 -2.73 17.97
C VAL A 120 1.96 -1.77 18.79
N ARG A 121 0.65 -1.74 18.53
CA ARG A 121 -0.32 -0.96 19.30
C ARG A 121 -1.39 -1.85 19.89
N ILE A 122 -1.63 -1.71 21.18
CA ILE A 122 -2.75 -2.35 21.89
C ILE A 122 -3.90 -1.35 21.98
N SER A 123 -5.10 -1.78 21.60
CA SER A 123 -6.31 -0.96 21.71
C SER A 123 -6.57 -0.51 23.16
N ALA A 124 -7.30 0.59 23.32
CA ALA A 124 -7.59 1.14 24.64
C ALA A 124 -8.39 0.16 25.52
N ASP A 125 -9.29 -0.62 24.91
CA ASP A 125 -10.09 -1.65 25.58
C ASP A 125 -9.35 -3.00 25.73
N LYS A 126 -8.11 -3.10 25.24
CA LYS A 126 -7.25 -4.30 25.27
C LYS A 126 -7.84 -5.50 24.53
N LYS A 127 -8.77 -5.27 23.60
CA LYS A 127 -9.36 -6.35 22.80
C LYS A 127 -8.62 -6.64 21.53
N THR A 128 -7.91 -5.66 20.97
CA THR A 128 -7.20 -5.84 19.70
C THR A 128 -5.75 -5.39 19.80
N VAL A 129 -4.91 -6.09 19.04
CA VAL A 129 -3.55 -5.69 18.74
C VAL A 129 -3.46 -5.32 17.27
N HIS A 130 -2.72 -4.25 16.99
CA HIS A 130 -2.31 -3.86 15.65
C HIS A 130 -0.79 -3.99 15.57
N GLN A 131 -0.30 -4.90 14.74
CA GLN A 131 1.10 -4.97 14.33
C GLN A 131 1.20 -4.38 12.93
N SER A 132 2.10 -3.44 12.72
CA SER A 132 2.24 -2.78 11.42
C SER A 132 3.68 -2.62 10.99
N VAL A 133 3.90 -2.68 9.68
CA VAL A 133 5.16 -2.34 9.03
C VAL A 133 4.85 -1.31 7.94
N THR A 134 5.44 -0.13 8.07
CA THR A 134 5.23 1.01 7.17
C THR A 134 6.48 1.28 6.36
N LEU A 135 6.33 1.41 5.05
CA LEU A 135 7.39 1.75 4.11
C LEU A 135 7.18 3.20 3.64
N ASP A 136 8.11 4.09 3.97
CA ASP A 136 8.16 5.48 3.48
C ASP A 136 8.91 5.54 2.15
N LEU A 137 8.15 5.65 1.05
CA LEU A 137 8.69 5.63 -0.31
C LEU A 137 9.54 6.85 -0.67
N ASN A 138 9.57 7.87 0.20
CA ASN A 138 10.46 9.02 0.00
C ASN A 138 11.84 8.81 0.63
N LYS A 139 12.02 7.77 1.45
CA LYS A 139 13.25 7.51 2.19
C LYS A 139 13.91 6.18 1.85
N ILE A 140 13.13 5.25 1.31
CA ILE A 140 13.52 3.86 1.08
C ILE A 140 14.15 3.65 -0.30
N ASP A 141 15.05 2.68 -0.40
CA ASP A 141 15.44 2.04 -1.66
C ASP A 141 14.53 0.82 -1.86
N ILE A 142 13.77 0.79 -2.97
CA ILE A 142 12.77 -0.26 -3.21
C ILE A 142 13.43 -1.63 -3.39
N ASP A 143 14.61 -1.68 -3.99
CA ASP A 143 15.32 -2.95 -4.23
C ASP A 143 15.88 -3.49 -2.90
N GLU A 144 16.42 -2.61 -2.05
CA GLU A 144 16.84 -2.96 -0.69
C GLU A 144 15.66 -3.44 0.16
N ALA A 145 14.52 -2.75 0.08
CA ALA A 145 13.29 -3.15 0.76
C ALA A 145 12.81 -4.53 0.30
N ALA A 146 12.68 -4.73 -1.01
CA ALA A 146 12.27 -6.01 -1.58
C ALA A 146 13.18 -7.14 -1.09
N ALA A 147 14.50 -6.94 -1.15
CA ALA A 147 15.48 -7.91 -0.65
C ALA A 147 15.33 -8.16 0.86
N ALA A 148 15.07 -7.13 1.66
CA ALA A 148 14.82 -7.26 3.11
C ALA A 148 13.56 -8.08 3.40
N PHE A 149 12.53 -8.00 2.57
CA PHE A 149 11.35 -8.89 2.64
C PHE A 149 11.60 -10.29 2.05
N GLY A 150 12.82 -10.60 1.57
CA GLY A 150 13.18 -11.88 0.97
C GLY A 150 12.75 -12.03 -0.48
N VAL A 151 12.36 -10.94 -1.15
CA VAL A 151 11.97 -10.93 -2.55
C VAL A 151 13.22 -10.91 -3.43
N THR A 152 13.50 -12.03 -4.09
CA THR A 152 14.67 -12.18 -4.98
C THR A 152 14.36 -11.88 -6.45
N ASN A 153 13.08 -11.91 -6.84
CA ASN A 153 12.57 -11.43 -8.13
C ASN A 153 11.34 -10.57 -7.86
N GLN A 154 11.34 -9.34 -8.35
CA GLN A 154 10.24 -8.39 -8.14
C GLN A 154 9.11 -8.52 -9.15
N GLU A 155 9.29 -9.29 -10.23
CA GLU A 155 8.25 -9.56 -11.22
C GLU A 155 6.98 -10.11 -10.53
N ASP A 156 5.83 -9.49 -10.83
CA ASP A 156 4.52 -9.80 -10.27
C ASP A 156 4.41 -9.57 -8.75
N THR A 157 5.32 -8.81 -8.14
CA THR A 157 5.24 -8.45 -6.72
C THR A 157 4.62 -7.09 -6.49
N VAL A 158 4.16 -6.85 -5.26
CA VAL A 158 3.68 -5.53 -4.83
C VAL A 158 4.75 -4.44 -4.98
N PHE A 159 6.04 -4.78 -4.90
CA PHE A 159 7.15 -3.81 -5.00
C PHE A 159 7.31 -3.25 -6.42
N GLU A 160 7.09 -4.07 -7.45
CA GLU A 160 7.12 -3.63 -8.85
C GLU A 160 6.06 -2.55 -9.10
N ARG A 161 4.86 -2.76 -8.53
CA ARG A 161 3.69 -1.88 -8.68
C ARG A 161 3.80 -0.55 -7.93
N LEU A 162 4.79 -0.36 -7.06
CA LEU A 162 4.98 0.90 -6.32
C LEU A 162 5.40 2.08 -7.21
N LYS A 163 5.90 1.80 -8.42
CA LYS A 163 6.29 2.80 -9.42
C LYS A 163 5.11 3.27 -10.27
N ASP A 164 3.99 2.57 -10.21
CA ASP A 164 2.79 2.86 -10.98
C ASP A 164 1.97 3.98 -10.33
N LYS A 165 0.88 4.38 -10.99
CA LYS A 165 -0.08 5.32 -10.39
C LYS A 165 -0.79 4.65 -9.21
N PRO A 166 -1.28 5.43 -8.21
CA PRO A 166 -2.01 4.89 -7.08
C PRO A 166 -3.16 3.96 -7.49
N GLU A 167 -3.89 4.31 -8.55
CA GLU A 167 -5.01 3.51 -9.06
C GLU A 167 -4.58 2.12 -9.51
N ASP A 168 -3.44 1.99 -10.20
CA ASP A 168 -2.92 0.69 -10.66
C ASP A 168 -2.46 -0.16 -9.46
N PHE A 169 -1.85 0.47 -8.46
CA PHE A 169 -1.47 -0.20 -7.21
C PHE A 169 -2.68 -0.68 -6.42
N PHE A 170 -3.77 0.10 -6.41
CA PHE A 170 -5.03 -0.30 -5.77
C PHE A 170 -5.62 -1.55 -6.43
N GLU A 171 -5.61 -1.61 -7.76
CA GLU A 171 -6.06 -2.81 -8.47
C GLU A 171 -5.16 -4.01 -8.18
N ALA A 172 -3.84 -3.84 -8.14
CA ALA A 172 -2.92 -4.90 -7.73
C ALA A 172 -3.21 -5.43 -6.30
N ILE A 173 -3.55 -4.54 -5.34
CA ILE A 173 -3.98 -4.95 -4.00
C ILE A 173 -5.29 -5.75 -4.05
N LYS A 174 -6.24 -5.35 -4.90
CA LYS A 174 -7.52 -6.07 -5.06
C LYS A 174 -7.34 -7.43 -5.73
N GLU A 175 -6.42 -7.57 -6.67
CA GLU A 175 -6.06 -8.85 -7.30
C GLU A 175 -5.51 -9.85 -6.27
N GLN A 176 -4.89 -9.37 -5.19
CA GLN A 176 -4.49 -10.19 -4.03
C GLN A 176 -5.67 -10.57 -3.11
N GLY A 177 -6.90 -10.16 -3.46
CA GLY A 177 -8.14 -10.49 -2.77
C GLY A 177 -8.51 -9.57 -1.61
N LEU A 178 -7.88 -8.40 -1.50
CA LEU A 178 -8.28 -7.39 -0.51
C LEU A 178 -9.38 -6.49 -1.07
N THR A 179 -10.30 -6.04 -0.22
CA THR A 179 -11.37 -5.11 -0.59
C THR A 179 -11.16 -3.76 0.05
N GLU A 180 -11.54 -2.69 -0.64
CA GLU A 180 -11.50 -1.32 -0.07
C GLU A 180 -12.47 -1.21 1.12
N GLU A 181 -12.03 -0.56 2.20
CA GLU A 181 -12.83 -0.25 3.41
C GLU A 181 -13.76 0.97 3.23
#